data_AF-A0A2C9L622-F1
#
_entry.id   AF-A0A2C9L622-F1
#
_cell.length_a   1.000
_cell.length_b   1.000
_cell.length_c   1.000
_cell.angle_alpha   90.00
_cell.angle_beta   90.00
_cell.angle_gamma   90.00
#
_symmetry.space_group_name_H-M   'P 1'
#
loop_
_entity.id
_entity.type
_entity.pdbx_description
1 polymer ?
#
loop_
_entity_poly.entity_id
_entity_poly.type
_entity_poly.pdbx_seq_one_letter_code
_entity_poly.pdbx_strand_id
1 'polypeptide(L)'
;MRDASKTKGLITITLLCCLFIYLLPNFDVLPDRRVPRDEATDTKLHCVLPKPVPTNHNVVVVTAPPKQKSNKSQPEVSFSVDENLTLSVAAPGSEFTCVYQLILWSHDKFRFQLGPWSENFTQTVQLPNEAEHVRLFCTDKSSHPLADYLFEVTPKRKVLEIRNYKDALSDKMTTRISAQNSSVLLILVNGLRQLDFVSSMKRTYGVLMTELQSIGMNYHSQHVFTKFYNMFPILKGRPARTARTSSPNKTEAANEFIWEKFSRQGYVTFSSEDSPEDGTLSFNLSRSRFSDFTSAPLVTAYNFLKSKVPSVKSALRPESWLRNFHLENVEMLFDLFPERPIFSFVHFSRRRRSSQGTTLDDELSTFLSNMKSSGHLDNTLVFLLSDSSKYHLVEQPRSLHVLPLYIYLPSTFVREFPDLVQNLKDNADTITTHFDLYATLVELSGQQDNNVSVLAQGQSLFQKIPFHRSCGKVLVHSLLCSCQTSV
;
A
#
# COMPACT_ATOMS: atom_id res chain seq x y z
N MET A 1 34.56 40.30 51.03
CA MET A 1 34.94 41.71 50.75
C MET A 1 33.87 42.25 49.82
N ARG A 2 32.82 42.94 50.32
CA ARG A 2 32.71 44.42 50.48
C ARG A 2 33.27 45.18 49.26
N ASP A 3 32.60 46.11 48.60
CA ASP A 3 31.27 46.73 48.72
C ASP A 3 31.06 47.62 47.48
N ALA A 4 29.82 47.66 46.97
CA ALA A 4 28.98 48.82 46.59
C ALA A 4 29.59 50.07 45.90
N SER A 5 28.93 50.78 44.97
CA SER A 5 27.53 51.26 44.98
C SER A 5 27.15 51.85 43.58
N LYS A 6 25.95 51.58 43.01
CA LYS A 6 24.70 52.41 43.02
C LYS A 6 24.67 53.51 41.92
N THR A 7 23.58 53.84 41.20
CA THR A 7 22.12 53.61 41.34
C THR A 7 21.30 54.08 40.10
N LYS A 8 20.14 53.43 39.87
CA LYS A 8 18.78 53.92 39.48
C LYS A 8 18.53 54.57 38.09
N GLY A 9 17.37 54.37 37.45
CA GLY A 9 16.05 54.05 37.99
C GLY A 9 15.04 53.43 37.03
N LEU A 10 13.89 53.12 37.64
CA LEU A 10 12.75 52.31 37.20
C LEU A 10 11.50 53.21 37.32
N ILE A 11 10.58 53.20 36.36
CA ILE A 11 9.17 53.58 36.60
C ILE A 11 8.24 52.65 35.79
N THR A 12 7.23 52.13 36.48
CA THR A 12 6.14 51.26 36.02
C THR A 12 4.83 51.89 36.52
N ILE A 13 3.82 52.10 35.68
CA ILE A 13 2.37 52.32 36.03
C ILE A 13 1.57 51.95 34.74
N THR A 14 0.74 50.90 34.61
CA THR A 14 -0.57 50.48 35.19
C THR A 14 -1.83 51.17 34.59
N LEU A 15 -2.71 50.32 34.00
CA LEU A 15 -4.14 50.38 33.63
C LEU A 15 -4.96 51.71 33.69
N LEU A 16 -5.86 51.94 32.71
CA LEU A 16 -7.35 51.77 32.84
C LEU A 16 -8.15 52.24 31.59
N CYS A 17 -9.13 51.41 31.21
CA CYS A 17 -10.54 51.69 30.82
C CYS A 17 -11.01 52.65 29.70
N CYS A 18 -12.01 52.10 28.98
CA CYS A 18 -13.31 52.68 28.55
C CYS A 18 -13.52 53.22 27.13
N LEU A 19 -14.40 52.48 26.42
CA LEU A 19 -15.58 52.90 25.64
C LEU A 19 -15.56 54.26 24.93
N PHE A 20 -15.77 54.22 23.60
CA PHE A 20 -16.60 55.22 22.91
C PHE A 20 -17.46 54.56 21.81
N ILE A 21 -18.76 54.82 21.94
CA ILE A 21 -19.87 54.57 21.01
C ILE A 21 -20.06 55.84 20.16
N TYR A 22 -20.45 55.72 18.88
CA TYR A 22 -21.52 56.52 18.22
C TYR A 22 -21.66 56.24 16.69
N LEU A 23 -22.85 55.78 16.25
CA LEU A 23 -23.87 56.37 15.30
C LEU A 23 -23.68 55.98 13.81
N LEU A 24 -24.50 55.10 13.19
CA LEU A 24 -25.89 55.20 12.64
C LEU A 24 -26.03 56.14 11.40
N PRO A 25 -26.90 55.91 10.38
CA PRO A 25 -28.30 55.39 10.50
C PRO A 25 -28.95 54.53 9.36
N ASN A 26 -30.04 53.82 9.74
CA ASN A 26 -31.40 53.57 9.15
C ASN A 26 -31.61 53.29 7.63
N PHE A 27 -32.57 52.48 7.13
CA PHE A 27 -34.02 52.39 7.42
C PHE A 27 -34.69 51.11 6.86
N ASP A 28 -35.89 50.82 7.41
CA ASP A 28 -36.79 49.65 7.26
C ASP A 28 -37.77 49.59 6.04
N VAL A 29 -38.42 48.42 5.91
CA VAL A 29 -39.86 48.09 5.59
C VAL A 29 -40.22 47.40 4.23
N LEU A 30 -40.61 46.10 4.33
CA LEU A 30 -41.70 45.22 3.75
C LEU A 30 -42.59 45.70 2.54
N PRO A 31 -43.49 44.87 1.88
CA PRO A 31 -43.78 43.41 1.90
C PRO A 31 -44.03 42.73 0.50
N ASP A 32 -44.30 41.42 0.59
CA ASP A 32 -44.91 40.44 -0.34
C ASP A 32 -45.88 40.94 -1.46
N ARG A 33 -45.71 40.41 -2.68
CA ARG A 33 -46.71 40.41 -3.76
C ARG A 33 -46.68 39.10 -4.56
N ARG A 34 -47.84 38.43 -4.54
CA ARG A 34 -48.25 37.26 -5.33
C ARG A 34 -48.28 37.54 -6.83
N VAL A 35 -48.08 36.49 -7.63
CA VAL A 35 -48.43 36.36 -9.06
C VAL A 35 -49.02 34.94 -9.27
N PRO A 36 -50.02 34.74 -10.17
CA PRO A 36 -51.21 33.90 -9.93
C PRO A 36 -51.12 32.41 -10.31
N ARG A 37 -52.11 31.67 -9.79
CA ARG A 37 -52.56 30.35 -10.28
C ARG A 37 -53.42 30.54 -11.53
N ASP A 38 -53.11 29.79 -12.58
CA ASP A 38 -54.09 29.25 -13.51
C ASP A 38 -54.04 27.71 -13.46
N GLU A 39 -55.22 27.12 -13.58
CA GLU A 39 -55.57 25.71 -13.35
C GLU A 39 -55.35 24.83 -14.59
N ALA A 40 -55.27 23.52 -14.34
CA ALA A 40 -55.51 22.39 -15.25
C ALA A 40 -54.48 22.22 -16.39
N THR A 41 -53.89 21.06 -16.69
CA THR A 41 -54.15 19.64 -16.42
C THR A 41 -52.94 18.93 -17.02
N ASP A 42 -52.22 18.06 -16.30
CA ASP A 42 -51.92 16.72 -16.79
C ASP A 42 -51.23 15.87 -15.70
N THR A 43 -51.52 14.59 -15.81
CA THR A 43 -51.30 13.46 -14.95
C THR A 43 -49.83 13.09 -14.66
N LYS A 44 -49.59 12.56 -13.45
CA LYS A 44 -48.46 11.69 -13.07
C LYS A 44 -47.04 12.21 -13.37
N LEU A 45 -46.46 13.02 -12.46
CA LEU A 45 -45.00 13.01 -12.27
C LEU A 45 -44.65 12.16 -11.04
N HIS A 46 -44.41 10.87 -11.29
CA HIS A 46 -43.53 10.09 -10.43
C HIS A 46 -42.14 10.71 -10.50
N CYS A 47 -41.61 11.15 -9.37
CA CYS A 47 -40.21 11.53 -9.26
C CYS A 47 -39.36 10.25 -9.42
N VAL A 48 -39.01 9.93 -10.66
CA VAL A 48 -37.98 8.95 -10.97
C VAL A 48 -36.68 9.73 -10.92
N LEU A 49 -35.98 9.62 -9.80
CA LEU A 49 -34.55 9.97 -9.75
C LEU A 49 -33.88 9.32 -10.97
N PRO A 50 -33.01 10.03 -11.71
CA PRO A 50 -32.30 9.41 -12.81
C PRO A 50 -31.61 8.18 -12.25
N LYS A 51 -32.01 6.99 -12.73
CA LYS A 51 -31.22 5.78 -12.51
C LYS A 51 -29.81 6.13 -12.97
N PRO A 52 -28.76 5.76 -12.21
CA PRO A 52 -27.40 5.95 -12.68
C PRO A 52 -27.34 5.42 -14.11
N VAL A 53 -26.95 6.30 -15.03
CA VAL A 53 -26.62 5.91 -16.39
C VAL A 53 -25.65 4.73 -16.23
N PRO A 54 -25.92 3.55 -16.80
CA PRO A 54 -24.94 2.49 -16.81
C PRO A 54 -23.75 3.09 -17.55
N THR A 55 -22.71 3.46 -16.80
CA THR A 55 -21.43 3.83 -17.40
C THR A 55 -21.06 2.63 -18.26
N ASN A 56 -20.95 2.88 -19.56
CA ASN A 56 -20.67 1.84 -20.52
C ASN A 56 -19.35 1.18 -20.10
N HIS A 57 -19.39 -0.08 -19.65
CA HIS A 57 -18.28 -0.82 -19.02
C HIS A 57 -17.15 -1.21 -20.00
N ASN A 58 -16.96 -0.44 -21.08
CA ASN A 58 -15.82 -0.59 -21.98
C ASN A 58 -14.59 0.07 -21.35
N VAL A 59 -14.15 -0.44 -20.20
CA VAL A 59 -12.83 -0.13 -19.67
C VAL A 59 -11.83 -0.80 -20.60
N VAL A 60 -11.12 0.01 -21.37
CA VAL A 60 -9.95 -0.44 -22.09
C VAL A 60 -8.77 0.21 -21.41
N VAL A 61 -7.94 -0.58 -20.75
CA VAL A 61 -6.71 -0.07 -20.16
C VAL A 61 -5.67 -1.18 -20.25
N VAL A 62 -4.81 -1.02 -21.24
CA VAL A 62 -3.46 -1.56 -21.20
C VAL A 62 -2.61 -0.47 -20.56
N THR A 63 -2.28 -0.64 -19.28
CA THR A 63 -1.37 0.26 -18.60
C THR A 63 0.06 -0.22 -18.83
N ALA A 64 0.77 0.48 -19.71
CA ALA A 64 2.23 0.52 -19.63
C ALA A 64 2.62 1.27 -18.34
N PRO A 65 3.76 0.95 -17.69
CA PRO A 65 4.16 1.61 -16.45
C PRO A 65 4.29 3.13 -16.65
N PRO A 66 4.18 3.93 -15.59
CA PRO A 66 4.08 5.38 -15.69
C PRO A 66 5.21 6.05 -16.44
N LYS A 67 4.83 7.17 -17.07
CA LYS A 67 5.70 8.04 -17.84
C LYS A 67 6.98 8.35 -17.07
N GLN A 68 8.11 8.05 -17.70
CA GLN A 68 9.43 8.42 -17.22
C GLN A 68 9.53 9.95 -17.13
N LYS A 69 9.89 10.49 -15.95
CA LYS A 69 10.41 11.86 -15.87
C LYS A 69 11.83 11.84 -16.42
N SER A 70 12.04 12.43 -17.60
CA SER A 70 13.32 12.39 -18.30
C SER A 70 14.41 13.14 -17.54
N ASN A 71 15.61 12.54 -17.51
CA ASN A 71 16.85 13.24 -17.21
C ASN A 71 17.65 13.36 -18.51
N LYS A 72 18.02 14.60 -18.86
CA LYS A 72 18.37 15.10 -20.21
C LYS A 72 19.70 14.60 -20.85
N SER A 73 20.14 13.35 -20.70
CA SER A 73 21.52 13.00 -21.13
C SER A 73 21.72 11.78 -22.03
N GLN A 74 20.69 11.10 -22.54
CA GLN A 74 20.84 10.04 -23.56
C GLN A 74 19.66 10.06 -24.57
N PRO A 75 19.84 9.59 -25.83
CA PRO A 75 18.72 9.35 -26.74
C PRO A 75 17.81 8.30 -26.10
N GLU A 76 16.73 8.79 -25.50
CA GLU A 76 15.83 7.97 -24.69
C GLU A 76 14.89 7.23 -25.65
N VAL A 77 15.06 5.92 -25.75
CA VAL A 77 14.05 5.08 -26.40
C VAL A 77 12.78 5.20 -25.54
N SER A 78 11.74 5.81 -26.08
CA SER A 78 10.41 5.83 -25.47
C SER A 78 9.59 4.65 -26.00
N PHE A 79 8.69 4.14 -25.17
CA PHE A 79 7.73 3.12 -25.60
C PHE A 79 6.35 3.36 -25.02
N SER A 80 5.34 2.82 -25.69
CA SER A 80 3.96 2.77 -25.21
C SER A 80 3.32 1.47 -25.69
N VAL A 81 2.34 0.98 -24.95
CA VAL A 81 1.51 -0.15 -25.37
C VAL A 81 0.08 0.35 -25.40
N ASP A 82 -0.59 0.16 -26.54
CA ASP A 82 -1.97 0.55 -26.67
C ASP A 82 -2.93 -0.55 -26.20
N GLU A 83 -4.20 -0.21 -26.25
CA GLU A 83 -5.34 -1.06 -25.90
C GLU A 83 -5.42 -2.39 -26.67
N ASN A 84 -4.88 -2.42 -27.88
CA ASN A 84 -4.84 -3.59 -28.74
C ASN A 84 -3.57 -4.41 -28.52
N LEU A 85 -2.76 -4.11 -27.50
CA LEU A 85 -1.46 -4.74 -27.23
C LEU A 85 -0.42 -4.49 -28.35
N THR A 86 -0.55 -3.37 -29.07
CA THR A 86 0.48 -2.91 -29.99
C THR A 86 1.55 -2.13 -29.22
N LEU A 87 2.75 -2.70 -29.13
CA LEU A 87 3.92 -2.05 -28.55
C LEU A 87 4.54 -1.12 -29.59
N SER A 88 4.57 0.17 -29.28
CA SER A 88 5.19 1.22 -30.10
C SER A 88 6.46 1.72 -29.43
N VAL A 89 7.52 1.94 -30.22
CA VAL A 89 8.83 2.43 -29.78
C VAL A 89 9.26 3.64 -30.61
N ALA A 90 9.92 4.60 -29.98
CA ALA A 90 10.46 5.78 -30.66
C ALA A 90 11.75 6.27 -29.98
N ALA A 91 12.79 6.50 -30.78
CA ALA A 91 14.03 7.12 -30.34
C ALA A 91 14.38 8.29 -31.27
N PRO A 92 14.05 9.54 -30.91
CA PRO A 92 14.28 10.70 -31.77
C PRO A 92 15.77 10.86 -32.10
N GLY A 93 16.10 10.94 -33.39
CA GLY A 93 17.46 11.24 -33.85
C GLY A 93 18.46 10.08 -33.75
N SER A 94 18.03 8.84 -33.57
CA SER A 94 18.90 7.66 -33.58
C SER A 94 18.28 6.54 -34.40
N GLU A 95 19.09 5.85 -35.20
CA GLU A 95 18.68 4.58 -35.81
C GLU A 95 18.86 3.45 -34.80
N PHE A 96 17.80 2.68 -34.58
CA PHE A 96 17.76 1.63 -33.57
C PHE A 96 16.99 0.42 -34.07
N THR A 97 17.17 -0.70 -33.40
CA THR A 97 16.36 -1.91 -33.58
C THR A 97 16.02 -2.46 -32.22
N CYS A 98 14.78 -2.91 -32.06
CA CYS A 98 14.28 -3.48 -30.82
C CYS A 98 13.86 -4.94 -31.02
N VAL A 99 13.94 -5.69 -29.93
CA VAL A 99 13.35 -7.00 -29.74
C VAL A 99 12.65 -7.03 -28.39
N TYR A 100 11.61 -7.84 -28.26
CA TYR A 100 10.98 -8.11 -26.97
C TYR A 100 11.00 -9.60 -26.66
N GLN A 101 10.89 -9.93 -25.37
CA GLN A 101 10.59 -11.28 -24.93
C GLN A 101 9.65 -11.23 -23.73
N LEU A 102 8.81 -12.25 -23.59
CA LEU A 102 7.93 -12.38 -22.43
C LEU A 102 8.71 -12.87 -21.21
N ILE A 103 8.37 -12.36 -20.04
CA ILE A 103 8.83 -12.88 -18.75
C ILE A 103 7.73 -13.82 -18.25
N LEU A 104 7.96 -15.12 -18.42
CA LEU A 104 7.01 -16.16 -18.07
C LEU A 104 7.19 -16.58 -16.60
N TRP A 105 6.10 -16.92 -15.92
CA TRP A 105 6.14 -17.36 -14.53
C TRP A 105 5.75 -18.84 -14.41
N SER A 106 6.61 -19.64 -13.78
CA SER A 106 6.28 -21.00 -13.40
C SER A 106 5.73 -21.02 -11.97
N HIS A 107 4.42 -21.15 -11.84
CA HIS A 107 3.74 -21.19 -10.54
C HIS A 107 4.20 -22.37 -9.67
N ASP A 108 4.46 -23.55 -10.25
CA ASP A 108 4.89 -24.72 -9.49
C ASP A 108 6.33 -24.60 -8.97
N LYS A 109 7.20 -23.97 -9.76
CA LYS A 109 8.63 -23.84 -9.44
C LYS A 109 8.95 -22.53 -8.72
N PHE A 110 7.99 -21.60 -8.63
CA PHE A 110 8.14 -20.25 -8.09
C PHE A 110 9.35 -19.52 -8.72
N ARG A 111 9.47 -19.61 -10.05
CA ARG A 111 10.60 -19.05 -10.81
C ARG A 111 10.13 -18.47 -12.13
N PHE A 112 10.77 -17.39 -12.54
CA PHE A 112 10.58 -16.84 -13.87
C PHE A 112 11.40 -17.60 -14.93
N GLN A 113 10.99 -17.47 -16.17
CA GLN A 113 11.73 -17.87 -17.37
C GLN A 113 11.63 -16.74 -18.40
N LEU A 114 12.70 -16.51 -19.14
CA LEU A 114 12.66 -15.61 -20.30
C LEU A 114 12.21 -16.43 -21.50
N GLY A 115 11.15 -15.97 -22.16
CA GLY A 115 10.68 -16.54 -23.42
C GLY A 115 11.66 -16.30 -24.58
N PRO A 116 11.35 -16.80 -25.79
CA PRO A 116 12.14 -16.48 -26.96
C PRO A 116 12.04 -14.98 -27.29
N TRP A 117 13.09 -14.45 -27.92
CA TRP A 117 13.06 -13.11 -28.49
C TRP A 117 12.11 -13.06 -29.70
N SER A 118 11.45 -11.92 -29.87
CA SER A 118 10.69 -11.58 -31.06
C SER A 118 11.59 -11.37 -32.27
N GLU A 119 10.98 -11.26 -33.44
CA GLU A 119 11.63 -10.64 -34.59
C GLU A 119 11.99 -9.18 -34.29
N ASN A 120 12.97 -8.67 -35.04
CA ASN A 120 13.42 -7.29 -34.97
C ASN A 120 12.32 -6.33 -35.44
N PHE A 121 12.11 -5.23 -34.72
CA PHE A 121 11.19 -4.16 -35.12
C PHE A 121 11.77 -2.78 -34.78
N THR A 122 11.30 -1.75 -35.49
CA THR A 122 11.81 -0.37 -35.36
C THR A 122 10.74 0.65 -35.01
N GLN A 123 9.45 0.30 -35.12
CA GLN A 123 8.34 1.20 -34.83
C GLN A 123 7.29 0.52 -33.95
N THR A 124 6.66 -0.54 -34.45
CA THR A 124 5.56 -1.21 -33.76
C THR A 124 5.68 -2.72 -33.85
N VAL A 125 5.21 -3.42 -32.82
CA VAL A 125 5.05 -4.87 -32.83
C VAL A 125 3.83 -5.29 -32.03
N GLN A 126 3.16 -6.33 -32.49
CA GLN A 126 2.01 -6.89 -31.79
C GLN A 126 2.49 -7.82 -30.66
N LEU A 127 2.07 -7.54 -29.42
CA LEU A 127 2.30 -8.46 -28.31
C LEU A 127 1.24 -9.57 -28.30
N PRO A 128 1.58 -10.77 -27.79
CA PRO A 128 0.60 -11.84 -27.59
C PRO A 128 -0.51 -11.43 -26.61
N ASN A 129 -1.70 -12.03 -26.77
CA ASN A 129 -2.88 -11.71 -25.94
C ASN A 129 -2.67 -12.02 -24.44
N GLU A 130 -1.77 -12.95 -24.15
CA GLU A 130 -1.42 -13.40 -22.80
C GLU A 130 -0.21 -12.65 -22.21
N ALA A 131 0.27 -11.58 -22.88
CA ALA A 131 1.42 -10.82 -22.41
C ALA A 131 1.07 -10.04 -21.13
N GLU A 132 1.69 -10.42 -20.01
CA GLU A 132 1.59 -9.69 -18.74
C GLU A 132 2.89 -8.99 -18.35
N HIS A 133 4.03 -9.63 -18.61
CA HIS A 133 5.33 -9.11 -18.23
C HIS A 133 6.26 -9.18 -19.43
N VAL A 134 6.82 -8.04 -19.82
CA VAL A 134 7.56 -7.91 -21.08
C VAL A 134 8.92 -7.27 -20.80
N ARG A 135 9.95 -7.82 -21.43
CA ARG A 135 11.27 -7.19 -21.54
C ARG A 135 11.46 -6.68 -22.97
N LEU A 136 11.65 -5.37 -23.11
CA LEU A 136 12.00 -4.69 -24.34
C LEU A 136 13.50 -4.34 -24.32
N PHE A 137 14.22 -4.80 -25.32
CA PHE A 137 15.64 -4.53 -25.48
C PHE A 137 15.89 -3.87 -26.83
N CYS A 138 16.55 -2.71 -26.82
CA CYS A 138 16.82 -1.94 -28.02
C CYS A 138 18.31 -1.63 -28.14
N THR A 139 18.83 -1.71 -29.35
CA THR A 139 20.24 -1.44 -29.66
C THR A 139 20.38 -0.44 -30.80
N ASP A 140 21.53 0.23 -30.86
CA ASP A 140 21.93 1.01 -32.03
C ASP A 140 22.40 0.10 -33.19
N LYS A 141 22.77 0.71 -34.32
CA LYS A 141 23.37 0.02 -35.48
C LYS A 141 24.62 -0.79 -35.17
N SER A 142 25.39 -0.36 -34.17
CA SER A 142 26.62 -1.01 -33.72
C SER A 142 26.34 -2.08 -32.65
N SER A 143 25.07 -2.44 -32.42
CA SER A 143 24.63 -3.39 -31.41
C SER A 143 24.94 -2.96 -29.97
N HIS A 144 25.17 -1.67 -29.72
CA HIS A 144 25.28 -1.15 -28.37
C HIS A 144 23.89 -1.07 -27.73
N PRO A 145 23.72 -1.52 -26.47
CA PRO A 145 22.46 -1.39 -25.74
C PRO A 145 22.07 0.09 -25.58
N LEU A 146 20.91 0.46 -26.12
CA LEU A 146 20.27 1.76 -25.90
C LEU A 146 19.29 1.71 -24.73
N ALA A 147 18.54 0.61 -24.62
CA ALA A 147 17.54 0.43 -23.58
C ALA A 147 17.32 -1.04 -23.24
N ASP A 148 17.10 -1.33 -21.95
CA ASP A 148 16.61 -2.62 -21.45
C ASP A 148 15.48 -2.37 -20.43
N TYR A 149 14.25 -2.36 -20.93
CA TYR A 149 13.05 -2.05 -20.15
C TYR A 149 12.28 -3.31 -19.80
N LEU A 150 11.92 -3.44 -18.53
CA LEU A 150 11.00 -4.46 -18.06
C LEU A 150 9.71 -3.78 -17.61
N PHE A 151 8.58 -4.16 -18.17
CA PHE A 151 7.30 -3.55 -17.87
C PHE A 151 6.19 -4.58 -17.71
N GLU A 152 5.17 -4.19 -16.96
CA GLU A 152 3.93 -4.94 -16.81
C GLU A 152 2.92 -4.40 -17.83
N VAL A 153 2.08 -5.31 -18.31
CA VAL A 153 0.94 -5.08 -19.17
C VAL A 153 -0.23 -5.75 -18.47
N THR A 154 -1.35 -5.04 -18.34
CA THR A 154 -2.60 -5.64 -17.84
C THR A 154 -3.56 -5.79 -19.01
N PRO A 155 -3.65 -6.97 -19.66
CA PRO A 155 -4.57 -7.13 -20.78
C PRO A 155 -6.03 -6.98 -20.34
N LYS A 156 -6.85 -6.39 -21.21
CA LYS A 156 -8.31 -6.24 -20.99
C LYS A 156 -8.96 -7.57 -20.60
N ARG A 157 -8.53 -8.67 -21.24
CA ARG A 157 -9.02 -10.02 -20.94
C ARG A 157 -8.86 -10.38 -19.45
N LYS A 158 -7.68 -10.15 -18.88
CA LYS A 158 -7.39 -10.43 -17.46
C LYS A 158 -8.29 -9.62 -16.53
N VAL A 159 -8.48 -8.34 -16.83
CA VAL A 159 -9.39 -7.46 -16.07
C VAL A 159 -10.82 -8.01 -16.09
N LEU A 160 -11.32 -8.39 -17.26
CA LEU A 160 -12.67 -8.95 -17.41
C LEU A 160 -12.82 -10.29 -16.70
N GLU A 161 -11.83 -11.18 -16.80
CA GLU A 161 -11.84 -12.47 -16.09
C GLU A 161 -11.89 -12.27 -14.57
N ILE A 162 -11.09 -11.35 -14.03
CA ILE A 162 -11.11 -11.01 -12.61
C ILE A 162 -12.46 -10.42 -12.23
N ARG A 163 -12.98 -9.43 -12.96
CA ARG A 163 -14.31 -8.83 -12.67
C ARG A 163 -15.39 -9.89 -12.62
N ASN A 164 -15.53 -10.70 -13.68
CA ASN A 164 -16.54 -11.76 -13.74
C ASN A 164 -16.41 -12.75 -12.57
N TYR A 165 -15.18 -13.12 -12.20
CA TYR A 165 -14.95 -14.01 -11.07
C TYR A 165 -15.36 -13.36 -9.74
N LYS A 166 -15.00 -12.09 -9.49
CA LYS A 166 -15.35 -11.37 -8.25
C LYS A 166 -16.85 -11.04 -8.17
N ASP A 167 -17.49 -10.77 -9.30
CA ASP A 167 -18.94 -10.57 -9.41
C ASP A 167 -19.67 -11.84 -8.95
N ALA A 168 -19.29 -12.99 -9.52
CA ALA A 168 -19.87 -14.29 -9.16
C ALA A 168 -19.63 -14.70 -7.69
N LEU A 169 -18.56 -14.22 -7.05
CA LEU A 169 -18.34 -14.39 -5.62
C LEU A 169 -19.25 -13.48 -4.79
N SER A 170 -19.44 -12.23 -5.25
CA SER A 170 -20.25 -11.23 -4.54
C SER A 170 -21.73 -11.60 -4.53
N ASP A 171 -22.26 -12.15 -5.63
CA ASP A 171 -23.65 -12.59 -5.73
C ASP A 171 -23.99 -13.73 -4.76
N LYS A 172 -22.98 -14.50 -4.34
CA LYS A 172 -23.14 -15.60 -3.37
C LYS A 172 -23.09 -15.14 -1.92
N MET A 173 -22.74 -13.87 -1.65
CA MET A 173 -22.63 -13.32 -0.30
C MET A 173 -23.92 -12.61 0.11
N THR A 174 -24.70 -13.25 0.97
CA THR A 174 -26.05 -12.81 1.35
C THR A 174 -26.09 -11.63 2.33
N THR A 175 -24.97 -11.27 2.97
CA THR A 175 -24.88 -10.14 3.92
C THR A 175 -23.43 -9.68 4.04
N ARG A 176 -23.12 -8.47 3.55
CA ARG A 176 -21.87 -7.78 3.87
C ARG A 176 -22.11 -6.82 5.03
N ILE A 177 -21.24 -6.86 6.04
CA ILE A 177 -21.14 -5.77 7.02
C ILE A 177 -20.49 -4.58 6.30
N SER A 178 -20.94 -3.34 6.52
CA SER A 178 -20.44 -2.15 5.77
C SER A 178 -18.91 -1.99 5.80
N ALA A 179 -18.25 -2.39 6.90
CA ALA A 179 -16.78 -2.43 7.03
C ALA A 179 -16.07 -3.35 6.01
N GLN A 180 -16.78 -4.36 5.48
CA GLN A 180 -16.30 -5.37 4.52
C GLN A 180 -16.33 -4.87 3.06
N ASN A 181 -16.60 -3.58 2.84
CA ASN A 181 -16.54 -2.94 1.53
C ASN A 181 -15.42 -1.91 1.40
N SER A 182 -14.62 -1.67 2.45
CA SER A 182 -13.46 -0.78 2.35
C SER A 182 -12.26 -1.52 1.79
N SER A 183 -11.52 -0.85 0.91
CA SER A 183 -10.21 -1.31 0.45
C SER A 183 -9.21 -1.28 1.61
N VAL A 184 -8.19 -2.13 1.51
CA VAL A 184 -7.12 -2.24 2.51
C VAL A 184 -5.78 -2.16 1.80
N LEU A 185 -5.00 -1.15 2.16
CA LEU A 185 -3.64 -0.93 1.66
C LEU A 185 -2.63 -1.18 2.78
N LEU A 186 -1.87 -2.25 2.64
CA LEU A 186 -0.88 -2.71 3.61
C LEU A 186 0.54 -2.49 3.06
N ILE A 187 1.26 -1.51 3.62
CA ILE A 187 2.60 -1.09 3.19
C ILE A 187 3.62 -1.45 4.29
N LEU A 188 4.53 -2.36 3.97
CA LEU A 188 5.61 -2.78 4.86
C LEU A 188 6.94 -2.19 4.41
N VAL A 189 7.71 -1.64 5.35
CA VAL A 189 9.08 -1.16 5.11
C VAL A 189 10.05 -1.90 6.03
N ASN A 190 10.98 -2.65 5.47
CA ASN A 190 11.89 -3.47 6.26
C ASN A 190 12.88 -2.66 7.10
N GLY A 191 13.03 -3.06 8.37
CA GLY A 191 14.18 -2.69 9.18
C GLY A 191 14.12 -1.28 9.78
N LEU A 192 12.93 -0.73 10.00
CA LEU A 192 12.75 0.56 10.68
C LEU A 192 12.28 0.37 12.12
N ARG A 193 12.92 1.10 13.04
CA ARG A 193 12.41 1.36 14.39
C ARG A 193 11.53 2.60 14.35
N GLN A 194 10.62 2.75 15.31
CA GLN A 194 9.73 3.92 15.39
C GLN A 194 10.52 5.25 15.35
N LEU A 195 11.61 5.35 16.11
CA LEU A 195 12.48 6.54 16.13
C LEU A 195 13.24 6.75 14.80
N ASP A 196 13.65 5.67 14.14
CA ASP A 196 14.29 5.76 12.82
C ASP A 196 13.28 6.23 11.77
N PHE A 197 12.03 5.77 11.86
CA PHE A 197 10.96 6.19 10.96
C PHE A 197 10.70 7.69 11.08
N VAL A 198 10.46 8.19 12.30
CA VAL A 198 10.19 9.63 12.54
C VAL A 198 11.35 10.51 12.07
N SER A 199 12.60 10.04 12.17
CA SER A 199 13.78 10.82 11.78
C SER A 199 14.18 10.70 10.32
N SER A 200 13.98 9.55 9.68
CA SER A 200 14.45 9.28 8.31
C SER A 200 13.36 9.23 7.24
N MET A 201 12.09 9.18 7.65
CA MET A 201 10.91 9.21 6.78
C MET A 201 10.02 10.43 7.14
N LYS A 202 10.64 11.61 7.25
CA LYS A 202 10.01 12.82 7.80
C LYS A 202 8.82 13.30 6.97
N ARG A 203 8.91 13.22 5.64
CA ARG A 203 7.82 13.66 4.75
C ARG A 203 6.64 12.70 4.86
N THR A 204 6.91 11.40 4.81
CA THR A 204 5.91 10.34 4.95
C THR A 204 5.23 10.42 6.32
N TYR A 205 6.01 10.58 7.39
CA TYR A 205 5.48 10.82 8.74
C TYR A 205 4.64 12.09 8.81
N GLY A 206 5.08 13.17 8.15
CA GLY A 206 4.31 14.40 7.98
C GLY A 206 2.93 14.12 7.39
N VAL A 207 2.87 13.53 6.19
CA VAL A 207 1.60 13.17 5.51
C VAL A 207 0.71 12.31 6.41
N LEU A 208 1.27 11.27 7.05
CA LEU A 208 0.52 10.38 7.93
C LEU A 208 -0.15 11.13 9.09
N MET A 209 0.57 12.06 9.73
CA MET A 209 0.09 12.73 10.94
C MET A 209 -0.74 13.99 10.65
N THR A 210 -0.37 14.79 9.64
CA THR A 210 -1.02 16.07 9.36
C THR A 210 -2.13 15.95 8.34
N GLU A 211 -1.90 15.23 7.25
CA GLU A 211 -2.88 15.10 6.17
C GLU A 211 -3.86 13.95 6.44
N LEU A 212 -3.35 12.79 6.84
CA LEU A 212 -4.16 11.59 7.05
C LEU A 212 -4.70 11.49 8.47
N GLN A 213 -4.10 12.17 9.45
CA GLN A 213 -4.48 12.07 10.87
C GLN A 213 -4.48 10.61 11.36
N SER A 214 -3.47 9.86 10.94
CA SER A 214 -3.30 8.44 11.23
C SER A 214 -3.10 8.20 12.73
N ILE A 215 -3.57 7.05 13.20
CA ILE A 215 -3.34 6.59 14.57
C ILE A 215 -2.01 5.81 14.60
N GLY A 216 -1.06 6.29 15.39
CA GLY A 216 0.22 5.61 15.61
C GLY A 216 0.15 4.64 16.78
N MET A 217 0.57 3.40 16.58
CA MET A 217 0.63 2.39 17.64
C MET A 217 1.99 2.48 18.35
N ASN A 218 2.00 3.07 19.54
CA ASN A 218 3.22 3.52 20.23
C ASN A 218 4.10 2.40 20.77
N TYR A 219 3.57 1.18 20.90
CA TYR A 219 4.29 0.01 21.41
C TYR A 219 4.14 -1.23 20.52
N HIS A 220 3.99 -1.02 19.21
CA HIS A 220 3.95 -2.14 18.25
C HIS A 220 5.29 -2.89 18.23
N SER A 221 5.23 -4.20 18.42
CA SER A 221 6.37 -5.06 18.75
C SER A 221 6.49 -6.23 17.79
N GLN A 222 7.73 -6.55 17.43
CA GLN A 222 8.07 -7.77 16.67
C GLN A 222 8.11 -9.01 17.58
N HIS A 223 7.81 -10.15 16.98
CA HIS A 223 7.89 -11.47 17.61
C HIS A 223 9.36 -11.86 17.89
N VAL A 224 10.23 -11.72 16.89
CA VAL A 224 11.65 -12.11 16.95
C VAL A 224 12.54 -11.13 16.17
N PHE A 225 13.86 -11.34 16.17
CA PHE A 225 14.83 -10.45 15.52
C PHE A 225 14.87 -10.56 13.98
N THR A 226 14.27 -11.59 13.41
CA THR A 226 14.45 -11.97 12.00
C THR A 226 13.20 -11.66 11.18
N LYS A 227 13.36 -10.85 10.14
CA LYS A 227 12.30 -10.45 9.18
C LYS A 227 11.41 -11.62 8.77
N PHE A 228 12.02 -12.71 8.30
CA PHE A 228 11.32 -13.92 7.85
C PHE A 228 10.27 -14.39 8.86
N TYR A 229 10.64 -14.51 10.13
CA TYR A 229 9.76 -15.03 11.18
C TYR A 229 8.73 -14.00 11.67
N ASN A 230 8.95 -12.71 11.43
CA ASN A 230 7.98 -11.65 11.72
C ASN A 230 6.94 -11.48 10.62
N MET A 231 7.29 -11.74 9.35
CA MET A 231 6.35 -11.71 8.24
C MET A 231 5.29 -12.82 8.32
N PHE A 232 5.64 -14.02 8.82
CA PHE A 232 4.68 -15.12 8.96
C PHE A 232 3.43 -14.75 9.79
N PRO A 233 3.58 -14.15 10.99
CA PRO A 233 2.46 -13.62 11.75
C PRO A 233 1.61 -12.62 10.96
N ILE A 234 2.21 -11.67 10.22
CA ILE A 234 1.48 -10.68 9.43
C ILE A 234 0.64 -11.35 8.33
N LEU A 235 1.20 -12.37 7.69
CA LEU A 235 0.63 -12.98 6.49
C LEU A 235 -0.30 -14.17 6.77
N LYS A 236 -0.10 -14.87 7.89
CA LYS A 236 -0.79 -16.13 8.22
C LYS A 236 -1.28 -16.24 9.67
N GLY A 237 -1.02 -15.23 10.50
CA GLY A 237 -1.46 -15.22 11.89
C GLY A 237 -0.78 -16.21 12.82
N ARG A 238 0.36 -16.80 12.42
CA ARG A 238 1.06 -17.85 13.22
C ARG A 238 2.59 -17.83 13.09
N PRO A 239 3.37 -18.28 14.09
CA PRO A 239 4.82 -18.39 13.99
C PRO A 239 5.24 -19.41 12.93
N ALA A 240 6.35 -19.15 12.24
CA ALA A 240 6.88 -20.03 11.19
C ALA A 240 7.15 -21.48 11.64
N ARG A 241 7.55 -21.72 12.90
CA ARG A 241 7.83 -23.08 13.44
C ARG A 241 6.62 -24.01 13.41
N THR A 242 5.40 -23.47 13.50
CA THR A 242 4.17 -24.27 13.41
C THR A 242 3.90 -24.80 12.00
N ALA A 243 4.58 -24.29 10.96
CA ALA A 243 4.42 -24.72 9.57
C ALA A 243 5.23 -25.96 9.20
N ARG A 244 6.38 -26.20 9.85
CA ARG A 244 7.24 -27.36 9.55
C ARG A 244 6.71 -28.68 10.11
N THR A 245 5.86 -28.62 11.14
CA THR A 245 5.30 -29.79 11.83
C THR A 245 3.86 -30.12 11.43
N SER A 246 3.23 -29.29 10.59
CA SER A 246 1.91 -29.60 10.03
C SER A 246 2.08 -30.61 8.89
N SER A 247 1.68 -31.86 9.16
CA SER A 247 1.50 -32.89 8.13
C SER A 247 0.71 -32.34 6.93
N PRO A 248 1.00 -32.78 5.70
CA PRO A 248 0.34 -32.29 4.47
C PRO A 248 -1.19 -32.44 4.47
N ASN A 249 -1.75 -33.21 5.42
CA ASN A 249 -3.19 -33.46 5.58
C ASN A 249 -3.91 -32.54 6.58
N LYS A 250 -3.24 -31.58 7.25
CA LYS A 250 -3.93 -30.60 8.10
C LYS A 250 -4.44 -29.42 7.24
N THR A 251 -5.73 -29.48 6.93
CA THR A 251 -6.66 -28.45 6.40
C THR A 251 -6.02 -27.28 5.64
N GLU A 252 -6.31 -27.19 4.35
CA GLU A 252 -5.89 -26.09 3.44
C GLU A 252 -6.06 -24.68 4.04
N ALA A 253 -7.11 -24.45 4.84
CA ALA A 253 -7.37 -23.18 5.53
C ALA A 253 -6.24 -22.73 6.49
N ALA A 254 -5.49 -23.64 7.12
CA ALA A 254 -4.41 -23.32 8.06
C ALA A 254 -3.13 -22.77 7.39
N ASN A 255 -3.10 -22.78 6.06
CA ASN A 255 -1.97 -22.39 5.24
C ASN A 255 -2.30 -21.25 4.27
N GLU A 256 -3.46 -20.62 4.38
CA GLU A 256 -3.83 -19.50 3.53
C GLU A 256 -3.06 -18.24 3.92
N PHE A 257 -2.70 -17.45 2.91
CA PHE A 257 -2.24 -16.09 3.11
C PHE A 257 -3.42 -15.14 3.30
N ILE A 258 -3.18 -14.01 3.96
CA ILE A 258 -4.21 -13.02 4.25
C ILE A 258 -4.94 -12.53 2.99
N TRP A 259 -4.25 -12.34 1.86
CA TRP A 259 -4.90 -11.96 0.61
C TRP A 259 -5.87 -13.02 0.08
N GLU A 260 -5.65 -14.31 0.36
CA GLU A 260 -6.60 -15.36 -0.07
C GLU A 260 -7.94 -15.20 0.67
N LYS A 261 -7.91 -14.75 1.93
CA LYS A 261 -9.11 -14.44 2.71
C LYS A 261 -9.89 -13.28 2.09
N PHE A 262 -9.20 -12.20 1.72
CA PHE A 262 -9.82 -11.07 1.00
C PHE A 262 -10.34 -11.48 -0.39
N SER A 263 -9.57 -12.28 -1.14
CA SER A 263 -9.95 -12.74 -2.48
C SER A 263 -11.26 -13.53 -2.47
N ARG A 264 -11.46 -14.41 -1.46
CA ARG A 264 -12.71 -15.15 -1.23
C ARG A 264 -13.92 -14.24 -0.99
N GLN A 265 -13.68 -12.99 -0.59
CA GLN A 265 -14.68 -11.97 -0.28
C GLN A 265 -14.95 -11.03 -1.45
N GLY A 266 -14.42 -11.38 -2.64
CA GLY A 266 -14.62 -10.60 -3.85
C GLY A 266 -13.70 -9.39 -3.97
N TYR A 267 -12.69 -9.26 -3.10
CA TYR A 267 -11.67 -8.23 -3.25
C TYR A 267 -10.77 -8.54 -4.45
N VAL A 268 -10.37 -7.51 -5.16
CA VAL A 268 -9.22 -7.58 -6.07
C VAL A 268 -7.96 -7.55 -5.22
N THR A 269 -7.04 -8.48 -5.45
CA THR A 269 -5.86 -8.65 -4.60
C THR A 269 -4.58 -8.33 -5.37
N PHE A 270 -3.66 -7.65 -4.70
CA PHE A 270 -2.35 -7.29 -5.23
C PHE A 270 -1.25 -7.58 -4.21
N SER A 271 -0.16 -8.18 -4.68
CA SER A 271 1.06 -8.40 -3.89
C SER A 271 2.26 -7.85 -4.65
N SER A 272 3.05 -7.00 -3.99
CA SER A 272 4.15 -6.31 -4.62
C SER A 272 5.33 -6.27 -3.66
N GLU A 273 6.47 -6.82 -4.07
CA GLU A 273 7.68 -6.85 -3.24
C GLU A 273 8.91 -6.43 -4.05
N ASP A 274 9.77 -5.58 -3.47
CA ASP A 274 11.01 -5.12 -4.14
C ASP A 274 12.12 -6.17 -4.15
N SER A 275 12.04 -7.17 -3.27
CA SER A 275 12.80 -8.41 -3.34
C SER A 275 11.94 -9.57 -2.86
N PRO A 276 11.18 -10.19 -3.80
CA PRO A 276 10.36 -11.36 -3.50
C PRO A 276 11.18 -12.55 -2.97
N GLU A 277 12.44 -12.68 -3.42
CA GLU A 277 13.35 -13.76 -3.03
C GLU A 277 13.76 -13.68 -1.55
N ASP A 278 13.87 -12.46 -1.02
CA ASP A 278 14.09 -12.19 0.41
C ASP A 278 12.76 -12.05 1.19
N GLY A 279 11.63 -12.12 0.49
CA GLY A 279 10.27 -11.88 0.98
C GLY A 279 9.42 -13.14 0.89
N THR A 280 8.24 -13.07 0.26
CA THR A 280 7.29 -14.19 0.28
C THR A 280 7.76 -15.45 -0.45
N LEU A 281 8.61 -15.34 -1.48
CA LEU A 281 9.13 -16.53 -2.19
C LEU A 281 10.14 -17.33 -1.35
N SER A 282 10.71 -16.73 -0.30
CA SER A 282 11.59 -17.45 0.64
C SER A 282 10.81 -18.45 1.50
N PHE A 283 9.50 -18.26 1.64
CA PHE A 283 8.66 -19.23 2.31
C PHE A 283 8.49 -20.42 1.37
N ASN A 284 9.09 -21.57 1.71
CA ASN A 284 8.93 -22.84 0.98
C ASN A 284 7.47 -23.36 1.12
N LEU A 285 6.52 -22.59 0.63
CA LEU A 285 5.09 -22.77 0.73
C LEU A 285 4.61 -23.09 -0.68
N SER A 286 4.70 -24.37 -1.00
CA SER A 286 4.48 -24.96 -2.33
C SER A 286 3.10 -24.76 -2.95
N ARG A 287 2.20 -23.96 -2.35
CA ARG A 287 0.78 -23.85 -2.74
C ARG A 287 0.16 -22.47 -2.58
N SER A 288 0.94 -21.41 -2.33
CA SER A 288 0.36 -20.06 -2.26
C SER A 288 -0.26 -19.73 -3.62
N ARG A 289 -1.58 -19.60 -3.70
CA ARG A 289 -2.16 -18.86 -4.81
C ARG A 289 -1.66 -17.42 -4.65
N PHE A 290 -0.95 -16.95 -5.67
CA PHE A 290 -0.61 -15.54 -5.77
C PHE A 290 -1.91 -14.74 -5.76
N SER A 291 -1.83 -13.49 -5.32
CA SER A 291 -2.90 -12.52 -5.54
C SER A 291 -3.23 -12.39 -7.04
N ASP A 292 -4.39 -11.80 -7.35
CA ASP A 292 -4.86 -11.63 -8.73
C ASP A 292 -3.81 -10.88 -9.60
N PHE A 293 -3.08 -9.96 -8.99
CA PHE A 293 -1.92 -9.26 -9.55
C PHE A 293 -0.68 -9.47 -8.68
N THR A 294 0.48 -9.69 -9.28
CA THR A 294 1.75 -9.83 -8.53
C THR A 294 2.94 -9.25 -9.28
N SER A 295 3.81 -8.51 -8.58
CA SER A 295 5.04 -7.98 -9.17
C SER A 295 6.16 -9.01 -9.27
N ALA A 296 6.02 -10.18 -8.64
CA ALA A 296 7.11 -11.12 -8.44
C ALA A 296 7.83 -11.55 -9.75
N PRO A 297 7.12 -11.88 -10.85
CA PRO A 297 7.78 -12.27 -12.10
C PRO A 297 8.72 -11.20 -12.64
N LEU A 298 8.24 -9.95 -12.71
CA LEU A 298 9.01 -8.82 -13.22
C LEU A 298 10.18 -8.48 -12.31
N VAL A 299 9.95 -8.42 -10.99
CA VAL A 299 10.98 -8.03 -10.02
C VAL A 299 12.11 -9.06 -9.97
N THR A 300 11.77 -10.35 -9.97
CA THR A 300 12.78 -11.42 -9.97
C THR A 300 13.58 -11.42 -11.27
N ALA A 301 12.95 -11.17 -12.42
CA ALA A 301 13.67 -10.99 -13.68
C ALA A 301 14.59 -9.76 -13.64
N TYR A 302 14.13 -8.63 -13.11
CA TYR A 302 14.96 -7.43 -12.94
C TYR A 302 16.19 -7.69 -12.05
N ASN A 303 15.98 -8.33 -10.90
CA ASN A 303 17.06 -8.69 -9.97
C ASN A 303 18.08 -9.63 -10.63
N PHE A 304 17.61 -10.62 -11.38
CA PHE A 304 18.46 -11.52 -12.14
C PHE A 304 19.30 -10.77 -13.18
N LEU A 305 18.70 -9.95 -14.02
CA LEU A 305 19.42 -9.21 -15.06
C LEU A 305 20.48 -8.27 -14.46
N LYS A 306 20.09 -7.50 -13.44
CA LYS A 306 20.98 -6.57 -12.73
C LYS A 306 22.19 -7.26 -12.09
N SER A 307 22.02 -8.49 -11.60
CA SER A 307 23.06 -9.22 -10.85
C SER A 307 23.88 -10.20 -11.70
N LYS A 308 23.29 -10.80 -12.73
CA LYS A 308 23.88 -11.89 -13.50
C LYS A 308 24.20 -11.56 -14.95
N VAL A 309 23.72 -10.43 -15.48
CA VAL A 309 23.96 -10.03 -16.87
C VAL A 309 24.66 -8.66 -16.91
N PRO A 310 26.01 -8.63 -16.75
CA PRO A 310 26.76 -7.36 -16.67
C PRO A 310 26.58 -6.47 -17.90
N SER A 311 26.46 -7.07 -19.09
CA SER A 311 26.35 -6.37 -20.38
C SER A 311 25.13 -5.47 -20.51
N VAL A 312 24.07 -5.72 -19.75
CA VAL A 312 22.83 -4.91 -19.80
C VAL A 312 22.67 -4.00 -18.60
N LYS A 313 23.56 -4.08 -17.61
CA LYS A 313 23.42 -3.35 -16.34
C LYS A 313 23.35 -1.84 -16.51
N SER A 314 24.07 -1.28 -17.50
CA SER A 314 24.04 0.14 -17.82
C SER A 314 22.78 0.58 -18.57
N ALA A 315 22.10 -0.34 -19.26
CA ALA A 315 20.88 -0.08 -20.03
C ALA A 315 19.59 -0.36 -19.22
N LEU A 316 19.70 -1.12 -18.12
CA LEU A 316 18.60 -1.35 -17.19
C LEU A 316 18.25 -0.07 -16.43
N ARG A 317 16.95 0.10 -16.15
CA ARG A 317 16.47 1.20 -15.32
C ARG A 317 17.08 1.16 -13.91
N PRO A 318 17.36 2.33 -13.31
CA PRO A 318 17.87 2.40 -11.95
C PRO A 318 16.85 1.87 -10.95
N GLU A 319 17.33 1.50 -9.76
CA GLU A 319 16.48 0.92 -8.72
C GLU A 319 15.38 1.86 -8.21
N SER A 320 15.53 3.17 -8.41
CA SER A 320 14.48 4.15 -8.12
C SER A 320 13.22 3.93 -8.92
N TRP A 321 13.35 3.52 -10.19
CA TRP A 321 12.20 3.18 -11.01
C TRP A 321 11.39 2.05 -10.38
N LEU A 322 12.07 1.04 -9.83
CA LEU A 322 11.38 -0.11 -9.25
C LEU A 322 10.58 0.27 -7.99
N ARG A 323 11.05 1.24 -7.20
CA ARG A 323 10.27 1.77 -6.06
C ARG A 323 8.97 2.46 -6.53
N ASN A 324 9.11 3.31 -7.56
CA ASN A 324 8.04 3.83 -8.42
C ASN A 324 6.96 2.81 -8.73
N PHE A 325 7.41 1.79 -9.45
CA PHE A 325 6.60 0.74 -10.02
C PHE A 325 5.67 0.07 -9.01
N HIS A 326 6.13 -0.21 -7.79
CA HIS A 326 5.30 -0.84 -6.77
C HIS A 326 4.11 0.02 -6.34
N LEU A 327 4.32 1.32 -6.17
CA LEU A 327 3.31 2.29 -5.70
C LEU A 327 2.37 2.68 -6.83
N GLU A 328 2.93 2.92 -8.01
CA GLU A 328 2.20 3.25 -9.22
C GLU A 328 1.23 2.13 -9.65
N ASN A 329 1.64 0.86 -9.50
CA ASN A 329 0.73 -0.27 -9.75
C ASN A 329 -0.43 -0.33 -8.75
N VAL A 330 -0.27 0.20 -7.53
CA VAL A 330 -1.42 0.33 -6.61
C VAL A 330 -2.39 1.36 -7.18
N GLU A 331 -1.92 2.56 -7.52
CA GLU A 331 -2.79 3.62 -8.10
C GLU A 331 -3.55 3.10 -9.33
N MET A 332 -2.84 2.45 -10.25
CA MET A 332 -3.41 1.81 -11.43
C MET A 332 -4.55 0.84 -11.09
N LEU A 333 -4.39 0.00 -10.06
CA LEU A 333 -5.43 -0.97 -9.71
C LEU A 333 -6.69 -0.30 -9.17
N PHE A 334 -6.56 0.81 -8.44
CA PHE A 334 -7.71 1.60 -8.00
C PHE A 334 -8.45 2.22 -9.19
N ASP A 335 -7.72 2.71 -10.21
CA ASP A 335 -8.31 3.20 -11.45
C ASP A 335 -9.00 2.10 -12.26
N LEU A 336 -8.43 0.89 -12.28
CA LEU A 336 -8.95 -0.26 -13.02
C LEU A 336 -10.19 -0.89 -12.38
N PHE A 337 -10.35 -0.76 -11.06
CA PHE A 337 -11.41 -1.43 -10.31
C PHE A 337 -12.13 -0.49 -9.33
N PRO A 338 -12.70 0.65 -9.78
CA PRO A 338 -13.27 1.66 -8.90
C PRO A 338 -14.48 1.18 -8.10
N GLU A 339 -15.25 0.22 -8.63
CA GLU A 339 -16.45 -0.34 -8.01
C GLU A 339 -16.17 -1.56 -7.13
N ARG A 340 -14.90 -1.91 -6.91
CA ARG A 340 -14.50 -3.13 -6.18
C ARG A 340 -13.49 -2.81 -5.09
N PRO A 341 -13.63 -3.39 -3.90
CA PRO A 341 -12.65 -3.20 -2.86
C PRO A 341 -11.34 -3.94 -3.22
N ILE A 342 -10.22 -3.33 -2.89
CA ILE A 342 -8.88 -3.80 -3.22
C ILE A 342 -8.14 -4.15 -1.92
N PHE A 343 -7.49 -5.30 -1.88
CA PHE A 343 -6.48 -5.63 -0.89
C PHE A 343 -5.10 -5.57 -1.53
N SER A 344 -4.29 -4.60 -1.13
CA SER A 344 -2.93 -4.41 -1.65
C SER A 344 -1.90 -4.65 -0.57
N PHE A 345 -1.01 -5.61 -0.79
CA PHE A 345 0.17 -5.86 0.02
C PHE A 345 1.41 -5.36 -0.73
N VAL A 346 2.06 -4.32 -0.21
CA VAL A 346 3.30 -3.76 -0.76
C VAL A 346 4.41 -3.87 0.27
N HIS A 347 5.51 -4.56 -0.06
CA HIS A 347 6.63 -4.77 0.85
C HIS A 347 7.95 -4.31 0.24
N PHE A 348 8.50 -3.25 0.83
CA PHE A 348 9.87 -2.82 0.61
C PHE A 348 10.80 -3.65 1.52
N SER A 349 11.10 -4.86 1.06
CA SER A 349 11.76 -5.95 1.78
C SER A 349 13.29 -5.86 1.76
N ARG A 350 13.88 -5.11 0.81
CA ARG A 350 15.34 -4.97 0.68
C ARG A 350 15.99 -4.38 1.92
N ARG A 351 17.14 -4.96 2.31
CA ARG A 351 17.90 -4.51 3.48
C ARG A 351 18.56 -3.16 3.22
N ARG A 352 18.10 -2.11 3.91
CA ARG A 352 18.66 -0.76 3.77
C ARG A 352 19.99 -0.61 4.52
N ARG A 353 21.06 -0.21 3.82
CA ARG A 353 22.31 0.27 4.46
C ARG A 353 22.04 1.61 5.15
N SER A 354 22.67 1.85 6.31
CA SER A 354 22.45 3.04 7.14
C SER A 354 22.66 4.39 6.42
N SER A 355 23.45 4.42 5.35
CA SER A 355 23.68 5.61 4.52
C SER A 355 22.66 5.82 3.39
N GLN A 356 21.69 4.92 3.20
CA GLN A 356 20.63 5.03 2.18
C GLN A 356 19.29 5.51 2.77
N GLY A 357 19.32 6.19 3.92
CA GLY A 357 18.18 6.97 4.39
C GLY A 357 17.76 7.97 3.31
N THR A 358 16.44 8.20 3.18
CA THR A 358 15.72 9.11 2.26
C THR A 358 15.19 8.58 0.92
N THR A 359 15.66 7.46 0.33
CA THR A 359 15.20 7.08 -1.02
C THR A 359 13.79 6.46 -1.10
N LEU A 360 13.00 6.45 -0.03
CA LEU A 360 11.59 6.02 -0.09
C LEU A 360 10.66 7.08 0.54
N ASP A 361 11.23 8.08 1.23
CA ASP A 361 10.44 9.08 1.94
C ASP A 361 9.68 9.98 0.95
N ASP A 362 10.36 10.39 -0.12
CA ASP A 362 9.78 11.23 -1.16
C ASP A 362 8.74 10.45 -1.97
N GLU A 363 9.04 9.20 -2.32
CA GLU A 363 8.15 8.32 -3.07
C GLU A 363 6.88 7.98 -2.28
N LEU A 364 7.00 7.56 -1.01
CA LEU A 364 5.82 7.22 -0.19
C LEU A 364 4.99 8.44 0.18
N SER A 365 5.61 9.58 0.54
CA SER A 365 4.85 10.79 0.84
C SER A 365 4.06 11.27 -0.38
N THR A 366 4.70 11.30 -1.56
CA THR A 366 4.03 11.68 -2.81
C THR A 366 2.88 10.72 -3.13
N PHE A 367 3.13 9.41 -3.05
CA PHE A 367 2.10 8.39 -3.29
C PHE A 367 0.90 8.52 -2.34
N LEU A 368 1.13 8.70 -1.03
CA LEU A 368 0.04 8.86 -0.06
C LEU A 368 -0.79 10.13 -0.32
N SER A 369 -0.13 11.25 -0.62
CA SER A 369 -0.83 12.50 -0.98
C SER A 369 -1.58 12.37 -2.32
N ASN A 370 -1.02 11.66 -3.31
CA ASN A 370 -1.70 11.37 -4.57
C ASN A 370 -2.96 10.53 -4.33
N MET A 371 -2.84 9.39 -3.64
CA MET A 371 -3.96 8.51 -3.29
C MET A 371 -5.06 9.27 -2.53
N LYS A 372 -4.68 10.23 -1.66
CA LYS A 372 -5.64 11.10 -0.99
C LYS A 372 -6.34 12.06 -1.96
N SER A 373 -5.57 12.77 -2.77
CA SER A 373 -6.10 13.81 -3.68
C SER A 373 -6.91 13.24 -4.85
N SER A 374 -6.65 12.00 -5.27
CA SER A 374 -7.43 11.28 -6.28
C SER A 374 -8.71 10.63 -5.73
N GLY A 375 -8.99 10.74 -4.42
CA GLY A 375 -10.14 10.11 -3.78
C GLY A 375 -9.98 8.61 -3.53
N HIS A 376 -8.84 8.00 -3.89
CA HIS A 376 -8.61 6.57 -3.65
C HIS A 376 -8.58 6.21 -2.16
N LEU A 377 -8.35 7.19 -1.26
CA LEU A 377 -8.42 6.99 0.18
C LEU A 377 -9.82 7.18 0.79
N ASP A 378 -10.84 7.58 0.05
CA ASP A 378 -12.17 7.89 0.60
C ASP A 378 -12.89 6.67 1.21
N ASN A 379 -12.52 5.47 0.77
CA ASN A 379 -13.00 4.20 1.29
C ASN A 379 -11.86 3.17 1.46
N THR A 380 -10.66 3.63 1.84
CA THR A 380 -9.48 2.76 1.98
C THR A 380 -8.84 2.93 3.36
N LEU A 381 -8.66 1.82 4.07
CA LEU A 381 -7.83 1.78 5.27
C LEU A 381 -6.37 1.59 4.85
N VAL A 382 -5.47 2.41 5.40
CA VAL A 382 -4.03 2.29 5.13
C VAL A 382 -3.31 1.85 6.39
N PHE A 383 -2.53 0.79 6.28
CA PHE A 383 -1.63 0.28 7.31
C PHE A 383 -0.20 0.46 6.81
N LEU A 384 0.55 1.37 7.41
CA LEU A 384 1.98 1.53 7.14
C LEU A 384 2.77 1.05 8.34
N LEU A 385 3.62 0.04 8.16
CA LEU A 385 4.39 -0.54 9.24
C LEU A 385 5.79 -0.99 8.85
N SER A 386 6.61 -1.30 9.86
CA SER A 386 7.83 -2.07 9.69
C SER A 386 7.60 -3.54 9.97
N ASP A 387 8.26 -4.42 9.21
CA ASP A 387 8.22 -5.86 9.46
C ASP A 387 9.08 -6.28 10.67
N SER A 388 10.15 -5.54 10.95
CA SER A 388 11.20 -5.89 11.90
C SER A 388 12.14 -4.72 12.18
N SER A 389 12.84 -4.77 13.30
CA SER A 389 13.96 -3.87 13.60
C SER A 389 15.26 -4.46 13.06
N LYS A 390 16.27 -3.64 12.76
CA LYS A 390 17.59 -4.13 12.33
C LYS A 390 18.21 -5.11 13.33
N TYR A 391 18.69 -6.24 12.82
CA TYR A 391 19.25 -7.37 13.57
C TYR A 391 20.47 -7.02 14.46
N HIS A 392 21.30 -6.05 14.09
CA HIS A 392 22.55 -5.72 14.81
C HIS A 392 22.36 -4.91 16.10
N LEU A 393 21.13 -4.75 16.58
CA LEU A 393 20.80 -3.88 17.70
C LEU A 393 20.38 -4.64 18.96
N VAL A 394 20.71 -5.93 19.08
CA VAL A 394 20.39 -6.75 20.28
C VAL A 394 20.95 -6.11 21.57
N GLU A 395 22.03 -5.32 21.46
CA GLU A 395 22.67 -4.61 22.58
C GLU A 395 22.02 -3.27 22.93
N GLN A 396 20.97 -2.85 22.22
CA GLN A 396 20.27 -1.58 22.47
C GLN A 396 19.20 -1.71 23.56
N PRO A 397 18.83 -0.60 24.24
CA PRO A 397 17.74 -0.60 25.21
C PRO A 397 16.43 -1.15 24.62
N ARG A 398 15.70 -1.94 25.42
CA ARG A 398 14.45 -2.61 24.98
C ARG A 398 13.37 -1.65 24.47
N SER A 399 13.34 -0.42 24.97
CA SER A 399 12.44 0.64 24.54
C SER A 399 12.68 1.09 23.09
N LEU A 400 13.85 0.78 22.51
CA LEU A 400 14.18 1.16 21.13
C LEU A 400 13.71 0.12 20.10
N HIS A 401 13.21 -1.05 20.51
CA HIS A 401 12.78 -2.10 19.58
C HIS A 401 11.33 -1.97 19.07
N VAL A 402 10.67 -0.85 19.37
CA VAL A 402 9.33 -0.52 18.86
C VAL A 402 9.38 -0.31 17.36
N LEU A 403 8.41 -0.89 16.66
CA LEU A 403 8.23 -0.76 15.22
C LEU A 403 7.20 0.34 14.91
N PRO A 404 7.37 1.10 13.81
CA PRO A 404 6.30 1.93 13.31
C PRO A 404 5.12 1.07 12.87
N LEU A 405 3.92 1.47 13.29
CA LEU A 405 2.64 1.06 12.73
C LEU A 405 1.71 2.27 12.81
N TYR A 406 1.33 2.79 11.64
CA TYR A 406 0.41 3.90 11.48
C TYR A 406 -0.81 3.43 10.71
N ILE A 407 -1.99 3.75 11.23
CA ILE A 407 -3.27 3.29 10.69
C ILE A 407 -4.11 4.50 10.33
N TYR A 408 -4.38 4.65 9.04
CA TYR A 408 -5.36 5.61 8.53
C TYR A 408 -6.71 4.93 8.36
N LEU A 409 -7.76 5.60 8.82
CA LEU A 409 -9.14 5.18 8.64
C LEU A 409 -9.87 6.24 7.80
N PRO A 410 -10.59 5.83 6.74
CA PRO A 410 -11.35 6.78 5.92
C PRO A 410 -12.48 7.40 6.74
N SER A 411 -12.91 8.61 6.35
CA SER A 411 -13.91 9.36 7.11
C SER A 411 -15.26 8.63 7.23
N THR A 412 -15.61 7.83 6.22
CA THR A 412 -16.78 6.93 6.20
C THR A 412 -16.69 5.90 7.32
N PHE A 413 -15.57 5.17 7.41
CA PHE A 413 -15.31 4.18 8.46
C PHE A 413 -15.35 4.82 9.85
N VAL A 414 -14.77 6.02 10.02
CA VAL A 414 -14.79 6.73 11.31
C VAL A 414 -16.22 7.06 11.76
N ARG A 415 -17.10 7.46 10.83
CA ARG A 415 -18.50 7.78 11.14
C ARG A 415 -19.35 6.53 11.39
N GLU A 416 -19.11 5.45 10.65
CA GLU A 416 -19.90 4.22 10.73
C GLU A 416 -19.51 3.33 11.93
N PHE A 417 -18.24 3.35 12.32
CA PHE A 417 -17.70 2.45 13.36
C PHE A 417 -16.96 3.22 14.48
N PRO A 418 -17.62 4.20 15.15
CA PRO A 418 -16.96 5.03 16.16
C PRO A 418 -16.41 4.20 17.34
N ASP A 419 -17.08 3.12 17.73
CA ASP A 419 -16.62 2.23 18.80
C ASP A 419 -15.32 1.49 18.45
N LEU A 420 -15.21 1.02 17.20
CA LEU A 420 -13.99 0.36 16.70
C LEU A 420 -12.82 1.35 16.65
N VAL A 421 -13.10 2.59 16.22
CA VAL A 421 -12.12 3.68 16.17
C VAL A 421 -11.67 4.05 17.59
N GLN A 422 -12.59 4.10 18.55
CA GLN A 422 -12.25 4.39 19.94
C GLN A 422 -11.40 3.28 20.55
N ASN A 423 -11.74 2.00 20.32
CA ASN A 423 -10.91 0.88 20.74
C ASN A 423 -9.50 0.96 20.14
N LEU A 424 -9.39 1.30 18.85
CA LEU A 424 -8.09 1.45 18.20
C LEU A 424 -7.25 2.55 18.85
N LYS A 425 -7.86 3.69 19.18
CA LYS A 425 -7.19 4.80 19.89
C LYS A 425 -6.77 4.38 21.29
N ASP A 426 -7.63 3.70 22.04
CA ASP A 426 -7.32 3.18 23.39
C ASP A 426 -6.17 2.15 23.35
N ASN A 427 -6.10 1.37 22.27
CA ASN A 427 -5.06 0.37 22.05
C ASN A 427 -3.71 0.98 21.62
N ALA A 428 -3.65 2.26 21.24
CA ALA A 428 -2.43 2.91 20.74
C ALA A 428 -1.27 2.85 21.74
N ASP A 429 -1.59 2.94 23.04
CA ASP A 429 -0.62 2.89 24.15
C ASP A 429 -0.52 1.51 24.81
N THR A 430 -1.07 0.48 24.17
CA THR A 430 -0.89 -0.92 24.58
C THR A 430 0.14 -1.60 23.68
N ILE A 431 0.89 -2.55 24.22
CA ILE A 431 1.76 -3.40 23.39
C ILE A 431 0.89 -4.04 22.33
N THR A 432 1.26 -3.93 21.05
CA THR A 432 0.59 -4.62 19.92
C THR A 432 1.62 -5.44 19.15
N THR A 433 1.19 -6.41 18.35
CA THR A 433 2.08 -7.32 17.63
C THR A 433 1.56 -7.59 16.22
N HIS A 434 2.40 -8.18 15.38
CA HIS A 434 2.00 -8.65 14.05
C HIS A 434 0.83 -9.63 14.06
N PHE A 435 0.61 -10.37 15.16
CA PHE A 435 -0.56 -11.24 15.32
C PHE A 435 -1.85 -10.45 15.49
N ASP A 436 -1.80 -9.34 16.24
CA ASP A 436 -2.95 -8.45 16.42
C ASP A 436 -3.33 -7.77 15.09
N LEU A 437 -2.31 -7.36 14.31
CA LEU A 437 -2.53 -6.84 12.96
C LEU A 437 -3.20 -7.89 12.07
N TYR A 438 -2.72 -9.14 12.05
CA TYR A 438 -3.36 -10.18 11.26
C TYR A 438 -4.81 -10.43 11.69
N ALA A 439 -5.10 -10.49 13.00
CA ALA A 439 -6.46 -10.63 13.50
C ALA A 439 -7.36 -9.46 13.04
N THR A 440 -6.81 -8.25 12.98
CA THR A 440 -7.50 -7.06 12.44
C THR A 440 -7.80 -7.21 10.95
N LEU A 441 -6.83 -7.68 10.16
CA LEU A 441 -7.01 -7.90 8.72
C LEU A 441 -8.04 -9.01 8.45
N VAL A 442 -8.08 -10.06 9.27
CA VAL A 442 -9.10 -11.11 9.21
C VAL A 442 -10.49 -10.54 9.50
N GLU A 443 -10.64 -9.73 10.55
CA GLU A 443 -11.90 -9.05 10.86
C GLU A 443 -12.36 -8.17 9.69
N LEU A 444 -11.46 -7.37 9.10
CA LEU A 444 -11.74 -6.55 7.93
C LEU A 444 -12.13 -7.35 6.70
N SER A 445 -11.52 -8.53 6.50
CA SER A 445 -11.92 -9.42 5.41
C SER A 445 -13.34 -9.94 5.58
N GLY A 446 -13.91 -9.90 6.79
CA GLY A 446 -15.24 -10.45 7.05
C GLY A 446 -15.29 -11.97 7.16
N GLN A 447 -14.15 -12.65 7.05
CA GLN A 447 -14.07 -14.07 7.35
C GLN A 447 -14.04 -14.31 8.86
N GLN A 448 -14.97 -15.15 9.35
CA GLN A 448 -14.81 -15.76 10.65
C GLN A 448 -13.79 -16.90 10.53
N ASP A 449 -12.57 -16.68 11.03
CA ASP A 449 -11.61 -17.78 11.20
C ASP A 449 -12.09 -18.64 12.38
N ASN A 450 -12.88 -19.69 12.09
CA ASN A 450 -13.32 -20.67 13.10
C ASN A 450 -12.14 -21.44 13.74
N ASN A 451 -10.94 -21.25 13.21
CA ASN A 451 -9.73 -21.85 13.75
C ASN A 451 -9.22 -21.02 14.95
N VAL A 452 -9.77 -21.34 16.12
CA VAL A 452 -9.41 -20.76 17.43
C VAL A 452 -7.89 -20.73 17.64
N SER A 453 -7.11 -21.64 17.04
CA SER A 453 -5.65 -21.68 17.21
C SER A 453 -4.87 -20.55 16.50
N VAL A 454 -5.42 -19.97 15.42
CA VAL A 454 -4.80 -18.85 14.68
C VAL A 454 -5.18 -17.52 15.34
N LEU A 455 -6.44 -17.37 15.76
CA LEU A 455 -6.89 -16.22 16.54
C LEU A 455 -6.40 -16.26 18.00
N ALA A 456 -5.95 -17.40 18.52
CA ALA A 456 -5.44 -17.51 19.89
C ALA A 456 -4.17 -16.68 20.15
N GLN A 457 -3.49 -16.20 19.10
CA GLN A 457 -2.18 -15.56 19.23
C GLN A 457 -2.21 -14.04 19.11
N GLY A 458 -3.32 -13.46 18.63
CA GLY A 458 -3.48 -12.02 18.48
C GLY A 458 -4.95 -11.62 18.54
N GLN A 459 -5.20 -10.39 19.00
CA GLN A 459 -6.54 -9.81 19.08
C GLN A 459 -6.64 -8.66 18.09
N SER A 460 -7.79 -8.50 17.43
CA SER A 460 -7.98 -7.37 16.53
C SER A 460 -7.75 -6.04 17.25
N LEU A 461 -7.08 -5.11 16.56
CA LEU A 461 -6.82 -3.75 17.02
C LEU A 461 -8.11 -2.92 17.13
N PHE A 462 -9.22 -3.37 16.54
CA PHE A 462 -10.55 -2.75 16.69
C PHE A 462 -11.32 -3.25 17.91
N GLN A 463 -10.79 -4.22 18.63
CA GLN A 463 -11.34 -4.70 19.90
C GLN A 463 -10.48 -4.21 21.06
N LYS A 464 -11.07 -4.00 22.23
CA LYS A 464 -10.31 -3.58 23.41
C LYS A 464 -9.26 -4.63 23.78
N ILE A 465 -7.98 -4.26 23.68
CA ILE A 465 -6.86 -5.11 24.06
C ILE A 465 -6.56 -4.88 25.55
N PRO A 466 -6.39 -5.93 26.35
CA PRO A 466 -6.02 -5.77 27.75
C PRO A 466 -4.68 -5.03 27.90
N PHE A 467 -4.70 -3.90 28.61
CA PHE A 467 -3.51 -3.09 28.87
C PHE A 467 -2.39 -3.91 29.55
N HIS A 468 -2.76 -4.76 30.51
CA HIS A 468 -1.83 -5.63 31.24
C HIS A 468 -1.64 -6.99 30.54
N ARG A 469 -1.05 -7.00 29.34
CA ARG A 469 -0.61 -8.24 28.67
C ARG A 469 0.91 -8.38 28.71
N SER A 470 1.40 -9.56 29.10
CA SER A 470 2.84 -9.83 29.19
C SER A 470 3.42 -10.18 27.83
N CYS A 471 4.66 -9.78 27.57
CA CYS A 471 5.38 -10.09 26.33
C CYS A 471 5.39 -11.59 26.01
N GLY A 472 5.53 -12.45 27.03
CA GLY A 472 5.46 -13.91 26.84
C GLY A 472 4.11 -14.41 26.31
N LYS A 473 3.00 -13.81 26.77
CA LYS A 473 1.65 -14.18 26.31
C LYS A 473 1.40 -13.77 24.85
N VAL A 474 1.99 -12.66 24.41
CA VAL A 474 1.89 -12.15 23.03
C VAL A 474 3.10 -12.55 22.18
N LEU A 475 3.84 -13.57 22.63
CA LEU A 475 4.98 -14.17 21.93
C LEU A 475 6.12 -13.19 21.60
N VAL A 476 6.24 -12.05 22.26
CA VAL A 476 7.37 -11.13 22.07
C VAL A 476 8.58 -11.67 22.83
N HIS A 477 9.71 -11.83 22.13
CA HIS A 477 10.96 -12.25 22.75
C HIS A 477 11.37 -11.31 23.91
N SER A 478 11.87 -11.86 25.03
CA SER A 478 12.16 -11.08 26.25
C SER A 478 13.11 -9.90 26.02
N LEU A 479 14.12 -10.08 25.16
CA LEU A 479 15.06 -9.01 24.78
C LEU A 479 14.43 -7.90 23.91
N LEU A 480 13.30 -8.17 23.25
CA LEU A 480 12.55 -7.21 22.42
C LEU A 480 11.41 -6.55 23.19
N CYS A 481 11.13 -7.01 24.41
CA CYS A 481 10.00 -6.58 25.21
C CYS A 481 10.20 -5.17 25.76
N SER A 482 9.39 -4.21 25.31
CA SER A 482 9.45 -2.83 25.80
C SER A 482 8.91 -2.66 27.23
N CYS A 483 8.28 -3.69 27.84
CA CYS A 483 7.92 -3.65 29.25
C CYS A 483 9.16 -3.52 30.12
N GLN A 484 9.11 -2.59 31.07
CA GLN A 484 10.01 -2.57 32.20
C GLN A 484 9.35 -3.36 33.34
N THR A 485 10.13 -4.17 34.07
CA THR A 485 9.68 -4.64 35.38
C THR A 485 9.45 -3.42 36.24
N SER A 486 8.25 -3.27 36.79
CA SER A 486 7.99 -2.28 37.84
C SER A 486 9.06 -2.44 38.92
N VAL A 487 9.86 -1.40 39.13
CA VAL A 487 10.77 -1.31 40.27
C VAL A 487 9.97 -0.99 41.51
#